data_AF-Q6CNU1-F1
#
_entry.id   AF-Q6CNU1-F1
#
_cell.length_a   1.000
_cell.length_b   1.000
_cell.length_c   1.000
_cell.angle_alpha   90.00
_cell.angle_beta   90.00
_cell.angle_gamma   90.00
#
_symmetry.space_group_name_H-M   'P 1'
#
loop_
_entity.id
_entity.type
_entity.pdbx_description
1 polymer ?
#
loop_
_entity_poly.entity_id
_entity_poly.type
_entity_poly.pdbx_seq_one_letter_code
_entity_poly.pdbx_strand_id
1 'polypeptide(L)'
;MSYESDDSSDGEPITHPTQVYQRIYEKEADSHLQERFALEREADAAEKEYLKVADEWKKKPTPNLEQRMNDLSDRCEEINENLNDANESWINSYSVAMYYKDKERRELEEDSD
;
A
#
# COMPACT_ATOMS: atom_id res chain seq x y z
N MET A 1 -12.51 5.26 -6.05
CA MET A 1 -11.48 5.98 -6.82
C MET A 1 -10.31 5.03 -6.93
N SER A 2 -10.10 4.47 -8.12
CA SER A 2 -8.84 3.80 -8.47
C SER A 2 -7.80 4.92 -8.60
N TYR A 3 -6.63 4.77 -7.99
CA TYR A 3 -5.50 5.61 -8.37
C TYR A 3 -5.17 5.18 -9.80
N GLU A 4 -5.67 5.91 -10.79
CA GLU A 4 -5.18 5.78 -12.15
C GLU A 4 -3.79 6.43 -12.10
N SER A 5 -2.76 5.61 -11.90
CA SER A 5 -1.40 5.99 -12.23
C SER A 5 -1.45 6.32 -13.72
N ASP A 6 -1.43 7.61 -14.03
CA ASP A 6 -1.26 8.16 -15.39
C ASP A 6 0.19 7.90 -15.86
N ASP A 7 0.74 6.72 -15.53
CA ASP A 7 2.10 6.33 -15.82
C ASP A 7 2.16 5.90 -17.27
N SER A 8 2.47 6.91 -18.10
CA SER A 8 2.59 6.84 -19.56
C SER A 8 3.72 5.89 -20.03
N SER A 9 4.27 5.03 -19.17
CA SER A 9 5.35 4.09 -19.45
C SER A 9 4.86 2.75 -20.03
N ASP A 10 3.62 2.34 -19.74
CA ASP A 10 3.09 1.01 -20.11
C ASP A 10 2.86 0.87 -21.64
N GLY A 11 2.75 2.01 -22.34
CA GLY A 11 2.59 2.08 -23.80
C GLY A 11 3.89 2.22 -24.60
N GLU A 12 5.03 2.47 -23.96
CA GLU A 12 6.29 2.66 -24.67
C GLU A 12 6.93 1.31 -25.03
N PRO A 13 7.56 1.16 -26.20
CA PRO A 13 8.32 -0.04 -26.53
C PRO A 13 9.56 -0.15 -25.64
N ILE A 14 9.87 -1.37 -25.19
CA ILE A 14 11.09 -1.68 -24.43
C ILE A 14 12.29 -1.56 -25.37
N THR A 15 13.19 -0.63 -25.07
CA THR A 15 14.43 -0.35 -25.80
C THR A 15 15.66 -0.91 -25.09
N HIS A 16 15.61 -1.08 -23.76
CA HIS A 16 16.70 -1.64 -22.95
C HIS A 16 16.22 -2.77 -22.02
N PRO A 17 17.00 -3.84 -21.79
CA PRO A 17 16.62 -4.95 -20.90
C PRO A 17 16.32 -4.50 -19.46
N THR A 18 16.97 -3.44 -19.00
CA THR A 18 16.78 -2.79 -17.69
C THR A 18 15.35 -2.24 -17.50
N GLN A 19 14.70 -1.78 -18.57
CA GLN A 19 13.30 -1.33 -18.54
C GLN A 19 12.31 -2.47 -18.25
N VAL A 20 12.63 -3.71 -18.63
CA VAL A 20 11.79 -4.87 -18.31
C VAL A 20 11.66 -5.01 -16.79
N TYR A 21 12.80 -4.97 -16.09
CA TYR A 21 12.83 -5.08 -14.64
C TYR A 21 12.19 -3.87 -13.97
N GLN A 22 12.47 -2.66 -14.45
CA GLN A 22 11.83 -1.46 -13.94
C GLN A 22 10.30 -1.58 -13.97
N ARG A 23 9.71 -1.93 -15.11
CA ARG A 23 8.24 -2.05 -15.24
C ARG A 23 7.64 -3.14 -14.36
N ILE A 24 8.33 -4.27 -14.21
CA ILE A 24 7.87 -5.34 -13.32
C ILE A 24 7.75 -4.81 -11.89
N TYR A 25 8.77 -4.12 -11.40
CA TYR A 25 8.80 -3.60 -10.04
C TYR A 25 7.91 -2.36 -9.84
N GLU A 26 7.73 -1.52 -10.86
CA GLU A 26 6.73 -0.43 -10.84
C GLU A 26 5.32 -0.99 -10.68
N LYS A 27 4.98 -2.03 -11.45
CA LYS A 27 3.68 -2.70 -11.33
C LYS A 27 3.49 -3.40 -9.99
N GLU A 28 4.53 -4.03 -9.46
CA GLU A 28 4.50 -4.66 -8.13
C GLU A 28 4.32 -3.61 -7.04
N ALA A 29 5.04 -2.48 -7.13
CA ALA A 29 4.86 -1.34 -6.24
C ALA A 29 3.44 -0.78 -6.32
N ASP A 30 2.88 -0.58 -7.52
CA ASP A 30 1.50 -0.12 -7.69
C ASP A 30 0.49 -1.09 -7.06
N SER A 31 0.72 -2.41 -7.19
CA SER A 31 -0.11 -3.43 -6.55
C SER A 31 -0.08 -3.30 -5.01
N HIS A 32 1.10 -3.20 -4.41
CA HIS A 32 1.24 -3.03 -2.96
C HIS A 32 0.68 -1.68 -2.47
N LEU A 33 0.78 -0.63 -3.29
CA LEU A 33 0.19 0.67 -2.98
C LEU A 33 -1.34 0.59 -2.96
N GLN A 34 -1.95 -0.13 -3.91
CA GLN A 34 -3.40 -0.36 -3.91
C GLN A 34 -3.87 -1.19 -2.71
N GLU A 35 -3.11 -2.22 -2.35
CA GLU A 35 -3.35 -3.02 -1.15
C GLU A 35 -3.31 -2.15 0.12
N ARG A 36 -2.27 -1.30 0.25
CA ARG A 36 -2.16 -0.34 1.34
C ARG A 36 -3.37 0.61 1.39
N PHE A 37 -3.81 1.17 0.26
CA PHE A 37 -5.00 2.02 0.23
C PHE A 37 -6.29 1.28 0.59
N ALA A 38 -6.39 -0.02 0.32
CA ALA A 38 -7.53 -0.81 0.73
C ALA A 38 -7.53 -1.01 2.26
N LEU A 39 -6.37 -1.34 2.84
CA LEU A 39 -6.19 -1.50 4.27
C LEU A 39 -6.38 -0.19 5.04
N GLU A 40 -5.91 0.95 4.51
CA GLU A 40 -6.15 2.28 5.12
C GLU A 40 -7.66 2.58 5.22
N ARG A 41 -8.44 2.24 4.19
CA ARG A 41 -9.91 2.38 4.24
C ARG A 41 -10.55 1.43 5.24
N GLU A 42 -10.02 0.22 5.39
CA GLU A 42 -10.51 -0.75 6.35
C GLU A 42 -10.21 -0.29 7.79
N ALA A 43 -9.01 0.22 8.05
CA ALA A 43 -8.61 0.80 9.33
C ALA A 43 -9.54 1.95 9.72
N ASP A 44 -9.78 2.90 8.81
CA ASP A 44 -10.71 4.01 9.00
C ASP A 44 -12.13 3.54 9.33
N ALA A 45 -12.59 2.46 8.70
CA ALA A 45 -13.91 1.90 8.94
C ALA A 45 -14.00 1.21 10.30
N ALA A 46 -12.99 0.43 10.66
CA ALA A 46 -12.89 -0.27 11.94
C ALA A 46 -12.79 0.73 13.11
N GLU A 47 -11.98 1.78 12.98
CA GLU A 47 -11.84 2.84 13.99
C GLU A 47 -13.17 3.60 14.19
N LYS A 48 -13.85 3.97 13.10
CA LYS A 48 -15.17 4.61 13.19
C LYS A 48 -16.19 3.73 13.89
N GLU A 49 -16.18 2.43 13.61
CA GLU A 49 -17.06 1.48 14.29
C GLU A 49 -16.71 1.37 15.78
N TYR A 50 -15.43 1.25 16.12
CA TYR A 50 -14.96 1.22 17.50
C TYR A 50 -15.41 2.46 18.27
N LEU A 51 -15.20 3.66 17.71
CA LEU A 51 -15.61 4.92 18.34
C LEU A 51 -17.12 5.01 18.57
N LYS A 52 -17.91 4.48 17.63
CA LYS A 52 -19.37 4.41 17.78
C LYS A 52 -19.77 3.48 18.91
N VAL A 53 -19.20 2.27 18.95
CA VAL A 53 -19.48 1.28 20.02
C VAL A 53 -19.01 1.82 21.37
N ALA A 54 -17.88 2.52 21.42
CA ALA A 54 -17.36 3.15 22.63
C ALA A 54 -18.29 4.26 23.16
N ASP A 55 -18.87 5.09 22.28
CA ASP A 55 -19.86 6.09 22.68
C ASP A 55 -21.16 5.45 23.18
N GLU A 56 -21.62 4.38 22.54
CA GLU A 56 -22.76 3.59 23.00
C GLU A 56 -22.50 2.94 24.37
N TRP A 57 -21.31 2.38 24.58
CA TRP A 57 -20.90 1.77 25.84
C TRP A 57 -20.81 2.81 26.97
N LYS A 58 -20.27 4.01 26.70
CA LYS A 58 -20.27 5.12 27.68
C LYS A 58 -21.67 5.50 28.14
N LYS A 59 -22.67 5.44 27.26
CA LYS A 59 -24.08 5.74 27.57
C LYS A 59 -24.77 4.58 28.27
N LYS A 60 -24.47 3.34 27.87
CA LYS A 60 -25.11 2.10 28.36
C LYS A 60 -24.06 0.99 28.42
N PRO A 61 -23.26 0.91 29.50
CA PRO A 61 -22.23 -0.10 29.60
C PRO A 61 -22.88 -1.47 29.69
N THR A 62 -22.62 -2.31 28.69
CA THR A 62 -23.11 -3.70 28.65
C THR A 62 -21.96 -4.62 28.25
N PRO A 63 -21.92 -5.87 28.76
CA PRO A 63 -20.87 -6.82 28.42
C PRO A 63 -20.76 -7.10 26.90
N ASN A 64 -21.87 -7.01 26.17
CA ASN A 64 -21.89 -7.22 24.72
C ASN A 64 -21.17 -6.08 23.97
N LEU A 65 -21.37 -4.83 24.41
CA LEU A 65 -20.67 -3.69 23.83
C LEU A 65 -19.18 -3.72 24.18
N GLU A 66 -18.84 -4.15 25.40
CA GLU A 66 -17.44 -4.32 25.81
C GLU A 66 -16.73 -5.39 24.99
N GLN A 67 -17.36 -6.56 24.78
CA GLN A 67 -16.81 -7.60 23.93
C GLN A 67 -16.59 -7.11 22.49
N ARG A 68 -17.58 -6.40 21.93
CA ARG A 68 -17.47 -5.85 20.56
C ARG A 68 -16.40 -4.77 20.45
N MET A 69 -16.14 -3.99 21.50
CA MET A 69 -15.00 -3.07 21.53
C MET A 69 -13.66 -3.81 21.51
N ASN A 70 -13.54 -4.90 22.27
CA ASN A 70 -12.32 -5.72 22.26
C ASN A 70 -12.09 -6.34 20.88
N ASP A 71 -13.13 -6.95 20.28
CA ASP A 71 -13.04 -7.54 18.94
C ASP A 71 -12.62 -6.50 17.88
N LEU A 72 -13.16 -5.27 17.98
CA LEU A 72 -12.78 -4.17 17.08
C LEU A 72 -11.37 -3.65 17.36
N SER A 73 -10.91 -3.70 18.62
CA SER A 73 -9.54 -3.33 18.99
C SER A 73 -8.54 -4.32 18.38
N ASP A 74 -8.78 -5.62 18.56
CA ASP A 74 -7.95 -6.69 18.01
C ASP A 74 -7.88 -6.58 16.47
N ARG A 75 -9.03 -6.30 15.84
CA ARG A 75 -9.07 -6.08 14.38
C ARG A 75 -8.31 -4.83 13.93
N CYS A 76 -8.34 -3.74 14.70
CA CYS A 76 -7.52 -2.56 14.38
C CYS A 76 -6.02 -2.87 14.47
N GLU A 77 -5.61 -3.68 15.45
CA GLU A 77 -4.22 -4.14 15.59
C GLU A 77 -3.81 -5.01 14.39
N GLU A 78 -4.64 -5.99 14.00
CA GLU A 78 -4.39 -6.82 12.82
C GLU A 78 -4.26 -6.00 11.53
N ILE A 79 -5.16 -5.03 11.32
CA ILE A 79 -5.09 -4.15 10.13
C ILE A 79 -3.81 -3.31 10.16
N ASN A 80 -3.37 -2.84 11.32
CA ASN A 80 -2.13 -2.06 11.45
C ASN A 80 -0.88 -2.90 11.16
N GLU A 81 -0.84 -4.16 11.60
CA GLU A 81 0.24 -5.08 11.24
C GLU A 81 0.27 -5.31 9.72
N ASN A 82 -0.88 -5.59 9.11
CA ASN A 82 -1.00 -5.76 7.67
C ASN A 82 -0.62 -4.48 6.89
N LEU A 83 -0.93 -3.29 7.42
CA LEU A 83 -0.52 -2.02 6.85
C LEU A 83 1.00 -1.83 6.88
N ASN A 84 1.66 -2.24 7.97
CA ASN A 84 3.11 -2.18 8.05
C ASN A 84 3.75 -3.09 6.99
N ASP A 85 3.26 -4.33 6.86
CA ASP A 85 3.75 -5.30 5.88
C ASP A 85 3.53 -4.84 4.43
N ALA A 86 2.35 -4.29 4.13
CA ALA A 86 2.05 -3.72 2.82
C ALA A 86 2.96 -2.50 2.51
N ASN A 87 3.25 -1.67 3.52
CA ASN A 87 4.13 -0.53 3.36
C ASN A 87 5.59 -0.95 3.15
N GLU A 88 6.08 -1.97 3.87
CA GLU A 88 7.40 -2.55 3.63
C GLU A 88 7.53 -3.15 2.22
N SER A 89 6.50 -3.88 1.79
CA SER A 89 6.44 -4.48 0.45
C SER A 89 6.44 -3.42 -0.66
N TRP A 90 5.69 -2.34 -0.47
CA TRP A 90 5.70 -1.18 -1.37
C TRP A 90 7.07 -0.50 -1.43
N ILE A 91 7.68 -0.19 -0.28
CA ILE A 91 9.01 0.45 -0.21
C ILE A 91 10.06 -0.41 -0.92
N ASN A 92 10.04 -1.74 -0.70
CA ASN A 92 10.97 -2.65 -1.33
C ASN A 92 10.83 -2.63 -2.85
N SER A 93 9.62 -2.85 -3.36
CA SER A 93 9.35 -2.90 -4.80
C SER A 93 9.68 -1.56 -5.48
N TYR A 94 9.26 -0.45 -4.86
CA TYR A 94 9.55 0.90 -5.35
C TYR A 94 11.05 1.21 -5.37
N SER A 95 11.79 0.81 -4.33
CA SER A 95 13.25 1.02 -4.27
C SER A 95 13.97 0.26 -5.38
N VAL A 96 13.52 -0.97 -5.69
CA VAL A 96 14.08 -1.76 -6.79
C VAL A 96 13.74 -1.17 -8.15
N ALA A 97 12.50 -0.69 -8.35
CA ALA A 97 12.13 0.04 -9.57
C ALA A 97 13.04 1.25 -9.80
N MET A 98 13.26 2.05 -8.74
CA MET A 98 14.15 3.23 -8.81
C MET A 98 15.60 2.86 -9.10
N TYR A 99 16.08 1.72 -8.60
CA TYR A 99 17.41 1.21 -8.93
C TYR A 99 17.54 0.90 -10.44
N TYR A 100 16.56 0.21 -11.03
CA TYR A 100 16.61 -0.13 -12.45
C TYR A 100 16.47 1.11 -13.36
N LYS A 101 15.66 2.08 -12.95
CA LYS A 101 15.54 3.37 -13.64
C LYS A 101 16.86 4.15 -13.62
N ASP A 102 17.55 4.18 -12.48
CA ASP A 102 18.87 4.81 -12.37
C ASP A 102 19.94 4.06 -13.16
N LYS A 103 19.87 2.72 -13.17
CA LYS A 103 20.78 1.88 -13.94
C LYS A 103 20.62 2.11 -15.45
N GLU A 104 19.39 2.16 -15.95
CA GLU A 104 19.11 2.48 -17.35
C GLU A 104 19.70 3.84 -17.74
N ARG A 105 19.49 4.87 -16.91
CA ARG A 105 20.05 6.20 -17.16
C ARG A 105 21.57 6.14 -17.34
N ARG A 106 22.28 5.39 -16.49
CA ARG A 106 23.73 5.24 -16.59
C ARG A 106 24.16 4.47 -17.84
N GLU A 107 23.46 3.40 -18.19
CA GLU A 107 23.73 2.64 -19.43
C GLU A 107 23.55 3.53 -20.68
N LEU A 108 22.52 4.39 -20.71
CA LEU A 108 22.30 5.36 -21.79
C LEU A 108 23.38 6.45 -21.86
N GLU A 109 23.88 6.92 -20.72
CA GLU A 109 24.98 7.89 -20.66
C GLU A 109 26.30 7.28 -21.14
N GLU A 110 26.58 6.01 -20.84
CA GLU A 110 27.79 5.30 -21.27
C GLU A 110 27.79 4.95 -22.77
N ASP A 111 26.64 4.66 -23.37
CA ASP A 111 26.50 4.37 -24.81
C ASP A 111 26.56 5.64 -25.70
N SER A 112 26.57 6.83 -25.09
CA SER A 112 26.53 8.13 -25.80
C SER A 112 27.91 8.76 -26.07
N ASP A 113 29.00 8.15 -25.59
CA ASP A 113 30.41 8.57 -25.76
C ASP A 113 31.14 7.74 -26.86
#